data_AF-A0A954FFA5-F1
#
_entry.id   AF-A0A954FFA5-F1
#
_cell.length_a   1.000
_cell.length_b   1.000
_cell.length_c   1.000
_cell.angle_alpha   90.00
_cell.angle_beta   90.00
_cell.angle_gamma   90.00
#
_symmetry.space_group_name_H-M   'P 1'
#
loop_
_entity.id
_entity.type
_entity.pdbx_description
1 polymer ?
#
loop_
_entity_poly.entity_id
_entity_poly.type
_entity_poly.pdbx_seq_one_letter_code
_entity_poly.pdbx_strand_id
1 'polypeptide(L)'
;MFDIDPSLLDDPEFKEDSVREEIIVPILKRLGYTASGTNKIVRSKALLHPFVMIGSKKHPVNIIPDYLLYAEGRPALILDAKRPDTDLVKSKHTEQAYSYAIHPDVRVRFYALCNGRQLVAFDIYQIDPIFVVKFADIESKWEVIKSVLSPRNIAFAAERYFAPDFGVAIIKMGFAPGDSWLFPFGKFSEILQIEDDLFSLYANFQISEIDHLASFDVSRDIFMDILSFTDKENRKSIMRQLKPGAIVYTERPILVCLETVIGKPTQGQQEVFVPLIIKR
;
A
#
# COMPACT_ATOMS: atom_id res chain seq x y z
N MET A 1 11.52 -6.33 21.48
CA MET A 1 12.78 -5.57 21.42
C MET A 1 13.73 -6.37 20.57
N PHE A 2 14.27 -5.78 19.50
CA PHE A 2 15.35 -6.38 18.74
C PHE A 2 16.61 -6.26 19.60
N ASP A 3 17.21 -7.38 19.99
CA ASP A 3 18.34 -7.42 20.92
C ASP A 3 19.65 -7.35 20.13
N ILE A 4 19.89 -6.21 19.47
CA ILE A 4 21.08 -5.98 18.65
C ILE A 4 21.73 -4.71 19.13
N ASP A 5 22.99 -4.81 19.51
CA ASP A 5 23.82 -3.66 19.85
C ASP A 5 24.08 -2.82 18.59
N PRO A 6 23.61 -1.56 18.51
CA PRO A 6 23.81 -0.71 17.34
C PRO A 6 25.27 -0.52 16.94
N SER A 7 26.23 -0.67 17.86
CA SER A 7 27.66 -0.54 17.54
C SER A 7 28.18 -1.65 16.63
N LEU A 8 27.49 -2.79 16.54
CA LEU A 8 27.84 -3.87 15.60
C LEU A 8 27.75 -3.40 14.15
N LEU A 9 26.91 -2.41 13.84
CA LEU A 9 26.77 -1.86 12.49
C LEU A 9 28.01 -1.05 12.05
N ASP A 10 28.86 -0.65 12.99
CA ASP A 10 30.13 0.05 12.73
C ASP A 10 31.31 -0.91 12.60
N ASP A 11 31.12 -2.21 12.90
CA ASP A 11 32.15 -3.23 12.70
C ASP A 11 32.34 -3.53 11.20
N PRO A 12 33.56 -3.38 10.63
CA PRO A 12 33.84 -3.71 9.24
C PRO A 12 33.52 -5.17 8.84
N GLU A 13 33.51 -6.08 9.82
CA GLU A 13 33.16 -7.48 9.64
C GLU A 13 31.65 -7.75 9.71
N PHE A 14 30.83 -6.78 10.11
CA PHE A 14 29.38 -6.87 10.02
C PHE A 14 28.93 -6.59 8.58
N LYS A 15 28.81 -7.66 7.80
CA LYS A 15 28.56 -7.62 6.35
C LYS A 15 27.10 -7.99 6.05
N GLU A 16 26.78 -8.15 4.77
CA GLU A 16 25.42 -8.40 4.29
C GLU A 16 24.79 -9.67 4.88
N ASP A 17 25.60 -10.71 5.10
CA ASP A 17 25.21 -11.94 5.77
C ASP A 17 24.84 -11.73 7.24
N SER A 18 25.54 -10.84 7.96
CA SER A 18 25.17 -10.44 9.32
C SER A 18 23.84 -9.69 9.33
N VAL A 19 23.62 -8.76 8.39
CA VAL A 19 22.34 -8.04 8.24
C VAL A 19 21.19 -9.03 8.00
N ARG A 20 21.43 -10.06 7.17
CA ARG A 20 20.45 -11.11 6.88
C ARG A 20 19.98 -11.84 8.15
N GLU A 21 20.90 -12.40 8.91
CA GLU A 21 20.52 -13.29 10.01
C GLU A 21 20.24 -12.54 11.32
N GLU A 22 20.99 -11.49 11.63
CA GLU A 22 20.84 -10.76 12.89
C GLU A 22 19.68 -9.76 12.83
N ILE A 23 19.38 -9.16 11.68
CA ILE A 23 18.40 -8.06 11.60
C ILE A 23 17.14 -8.48 10.84
N ILE A 24 17.29 -8.93 9.61
CA ILE A 24 16.13 -9.20 8.73
C ILE A 24 15.33 -10.39 9.26
N VAL A 25 15.99 -11.51 9.60
CA VAL A 25 15.29 -12.71 10.06
C VAL A 25 14.42 -12.46 11.31
N PRO A 26 14.89 -11.75 12.35
CA PRO A 26 14.02 -11.38 13.47
C PRO A 26 12.81 -10.53 13.07
N ILE A 27 12.99 -9.57 12.14
CA ILE A 27 11.88 -8.74 11.65
C ILE A 27 10.85 -9.63 10.95
N LEU A 28 11.29 -10.52 10.06
CA LEU A 28 10.42 -11.44 9.32
C LEU A 28 9.65 -12.39 10.26
N LYS A 29 10.33 -12.94 11.27
CA LYS A 29 9.68 -13.79 12.29
C LYS A 29 8.61 -13.01 13.06
N ARG A 30 8.91 -11.77 13.48
CA ARG A 30 7.95 -10.91 14.19
C ARG A 30 6.77 -10.48 13.31
N LEU A 31 6.97 -10.33 12.00
CA LEU A 31 5.90 -10.09 11.02
C LEU A 31 4.99 -11.31 10.79
N GLY A 32 5.42 -12.50 11.22
CA GLY A 32 4.66 -13.74 11.10
C GLY A 32 5.05 -14.62 9.92
N TYR A 33 6.23 -14.40 9.32
CA TYR A 33 6.79 -15.32 8.33
C TYR A 33 7.55 -16.47 9.00
N THR A 34 7.46 -17.65 8.40
CA THR A 34 8.06 -18.88 8.91
C THR A 34 8.92 -19.57 7.84
N ALA A 35 9.71 -20.59 8.22
CA ALA A 35 10.49 -21.36 7.26
C ALA A 35 9.62 -22.29 6.38
N SER A 36 8.40 -22.58 6.81
CA SER A 36 7.45 -23.49 6.16
C SER A 36 6.02 -22.95 6.26
N GLY A 37 5.06 -23.60 5.57
CA GLY A 37 3.66 -23.16 5.54
C GLY A 37 3.34 -22.18 4.41
N THR A 38 2.22 -21.50 4.52
CA THR A 38 1.69 -20.57 3.50
C THR A 38 2.35 -19.20 3.55
N ASN A 39 2.76 -18.74 4.73
CA ASN A 39 3.47 -17.48 4.96
C ASN A 39 4.97 -17.75 5.13
N LYS A 40 5.62 -18.21 4.06
CA LYS A 40 6.99 -18.75 4.16
C LYS A 40 8.07 -17.83 3.61
N ILE A 41 9.27 -17.97 4.17
CA ILE A 41 10.51 -17.33 3.71
C ILE A 41 11.22 -18.29 2.75
N VAL A 42 11.40 -17.89 1.49
CA VAL A 42 12.23 -18.62 0.52
C VAL A 42 13.51 -17.83 0.30
N ARG A 43 14.66 -18.40 0.68
CA ARG A 43 15.97 -17.77 0.51
C ARG A 43 16.59 -18.15 -0.84
N SER A 44 17.35 -17.22 -1.42
CA SER A 44 18.27 -17.47 -2.54
C SER A 44 17.66 -18.23 -3.73
N LYS A 45 16.41 -17.92 -4.09
CA LYS A 45 15.74 -18.54 -5.25
C LYS A 45 16.37 -18.00 -6.53
N ALA A 46 17.02 -18.87 -7.32
CA ALA A 46 17.53 -18.48 -8.63
C ALA A 46 16.37 -18.14 -9.59
N LEU A 47 16.40 -16.92 -10.13
CA LEU A 47 15.47 -16.43 -11.14
C LEU A 47 16.22 -16.36 -12.47
N LEU A 48 15.72 -17.09 -13.47
CA LEU A 48 16.36 -17.13 -14.79
C LEU A 48 15.86 -15.94 -15.62
N HIS A 49 16.76 -15.02 -15.96
CA HIS A 49 16.42 -13.90 -16.80
C HIS A 49 16.03 -14.38 -18.21
N PRO A 50 14.79 -14.13 -18.67
CA PRO A 50 14.26 -14.78 -19.87
C PRO A 50 14.90 -14.32 -21.19
N PHE A 51 15.57 -13.16 -21.21
CA PHE A 51 15.96 -12.47 -22.45
C PHE A 51 17.40 -11.95 -22.50
N VAL A 52 18.41 -12.80 -22.30
CA VAL A 52 19.81 -12.42 -22.58
C VAL A 52 20.37 -13.26 -23.71
N MET A 53 20.53 -12.64 -24.88
CA MET A 53 21.26 -13.19 -26.03
C MET A 53 22.47 -12.30 -26.31
N ILE A 54 23.64 -12.90 -26.44
CA ILE A 54 24.86 -12.22 -26.90
C ILE A 54 25.22 -12.86 -28.24
N GLY A 55 25.01 -12.11 -29.33
CA GLY A 55 25.04 -12.67 -30.68
C GLY A 55 23.90 -13.68 -30.89
N SER A 56 24.23 -14.89 -31.36
CA SER A 56 23.27 -15.99 -31.60
C SER A 56 23.17 -17.00 -30.44
N LYS A 57 23.90 -16.77 -29.33
CA LYS A 57 23.91 -17.67 -28.17
C LYS A 57 23.04 -17.11 -27.04
N LYS A 58 22.16 -17.94 -26.50
CA LYS A 58 21.47 -17.67 -25.24
C LYS A 58 22.47 -17.74 -24.10
N HIS A 59 22.53 -16.69 -23.28
CA HIS A 59 23.32 -16.65 -22.06
C HIS A 59 22.35 -16.58 -20.88
N PRO A 60 22.13 -17.69 -20.15
CA PRO A 60 21.25 -17.66 -18.99
C PRO A 60 21.88 -16.79 -17.90
N VAL A 61 21.28 -15.64 -17.62
CA VAL A 61 21.67 -14.79 -16.48
C VAL A 61 20.74 -15.14 -15.33
N ASN A 62 21.30 -15.68 -14.25
CA ASN A 62 20.56 -15.93 -13.02
C ASN A 62 20.71 -14.73 -12.09
N ILE A 63 19.59 -14.25 -11.58
CA ILE A 63 19.55 -13.20 -10.57
C ILE A 63 18.92 -13.82 -9.30
N ILE A 64 19.45 -13.50 -8.13
CA ILE A 64 19.11 -14.17 -6.87
C ILE A 64 18.77 -13.12 -5.82
N PRO A 65 17.49 -12.93 -5.44
CA PRO A 65 17.13 -12.14 -4.28
C PRO A 65 17.51 -12.88 -2.99
N ASP A 66 17.85 -12.13 -1.93
CA ASP A 66 18.10 -12.72 -0.62
C ASP A 66 16.86 -13.43 -0.07
N TYR A 67 15.70 -12.76 -0.13
CA TYR A 67 14.43 -13.29 0.33
C TYR A 67 13.31 -13.07 -0.68
N LEU A 68 12.64 -14.15 -1.05
CA LEU A 68 11.30 -14.15 -1.64
C LEU A 68 10.31 -14.62 -0.58
N LEU A 69 9.43 -13.73 -0.15
CA LEU A 69 8.42 -14.02 0.85
C LEU A 69 7.13 -14.43 0.18
N TYR A 70 6.50 -15.45 0.74
CA TYR A 70 5.18 -15.91 0.36
C TYR A 70 4.17 -15.47 1.41
N ALA A 71 2.99 -15.07 0.96
CA ALA A 71 1.81 -14.84 1.78
C ALA A 71 0.67 -15.67 1.22
N GLU A 72 -0.03 -16.42 2.08
CA GLU A 72 -1.17 -17.27 1.69
C GLU A 72 -0.86 -18.21 0.52
N GLY A 73 0.39 -18.68 0.44
CA GLY A 73 0.85 -19.64 -0.58
C GLY A 73 1.27 -19.02 -1.92
N ARG A 74 1.23 -17.69 -2.07
CA ARG A 74 1.66 -16.97 -3.29
C ARG A 74 2.88 -16.07 -3.03
N PRO A 75 3.75 -15.83 -4.03
CA PRO A 75 4.77 -14.79 -3.97
C PRO A 75 4.15 -13.44 -3.59
N ALA A 76 4.75 -12.74 -2.63
CA ALA A 76 4.15 -11.56 -2.01
C ALA A 76 5.10 -10.36 -1.96
N LEU A 77 6.37 -10.59 -1.61
CA LEU A 77 7.34 -9.53 -1.37
C LEU A 77 8.76 -10.04 -1.66
N ILE A 78 9.58 -9.20 -2.29
CA ILE A 78 11.03 -9.38 -2.33
C ILE A 78 11.66 -8.56 -1.21
N LEU A 79 12.66 -9.11 -0.52
CA LEU A 79 13.48 -8.34 0.42
C LEU A 79 14.95 -8.67 0.18
N ASP A 80 15.76 -7.62 -0.01
CA ASP A 80 17.19 -7.74 -0.31
C ASP A 80 18.03 -7.09 0.79
N ALA A 81 19.07 -7.78 1.24
CA ALA A 81 20.02 -7.28 2.22
C ALA A 81 21.14 -6.51 1.52
N LYS A 82 21.69 -5.53 2.23
CA LYS A 82 22.92 -4.82 1.83
C LYS A 82 23.85 -4.63 3.02
N ARG A 83 25.07 -4.21 2.75
CA ARG A 83 26.04 -3.84 3.79
C ARG A 83 25.63 -2.53 4.47
N PRO A 84 25.95 -2.32 5.76
CA PRO A 84 25.56 -1.13 6.53
C PRO A 84 25.94 0.23 5.95
N ASP A 85 26.98 0.29 5.13
CA ASP A 85 27.50 1.48 4.45
C ASP A 85 26.82 1.78 3.10
N THR A 86 25.85 0.97 2.69
CA THR A 86 25.19 1.07 1.38
C THR A 86 23.96 1.97 1.41
N ASP A 87 23.87 2.92 0.47
CA ASP A 87 22.66 3.73 0.26
C ASP A 87 21.51 2.91 -0.35
N LEU A 88 20.32 3.00 0.24
CA LEU A 88 19.15 2.20 -0.15
C LEU A 88 18.10 2.94 -0.99
N VAL A 89 18.17 4.28 -1.05
CA VAL A 89 17.18 5.13 -1.72
C VAL A 89 17.82 5.74 -2.97
N LYS A 90 17.14 5.64 -4.12
CA LYS A 90 17.63 6.14 -5.42
C LYS A 90 19.04 5.62 -5.75
N SER A 91 19.27 4.34 -5.48
CA SER A 91 20.56 3.68 -5.74
C SER A 91 20.39 2.50 -6.70
N LYS A 92 21.51 2.05 -7.27
CA LYS A 92 21.57 0.82 -8.10
C LYS A 92 21.02 -0.41 -7.37
N HIS A 93 21.01 -0.39 -6.03
CA HIS A 93 20.48 -1.48 -5.22
C HIS A 93 18.95 -1.47 -5.22
N THR A 94 18.33 -0.29 -5.23
CA THR A 94 16.88 -0.15 -5.43
C THR A 94 16.47 -0.74 -6.79
N GLU A 95 17.20 -0.42 -7.86
CA GLU A 95 16.95 -0.95 -9.22
C GLU A 95 17.11 -2.48 -9.27
N GLN A 96 18.12 -3.02 -8.60
CA GLN A 96 18.32 -4.46 -8.46
C GLN A 96 17.12 -5.13 -7.78
N ALA A 97 16.69 -4.63 -6.61
CA ALA A 97 15.55 -5.18 -5.88
C ALA A 97 14.23 -5.06 -6.67
N TYR A 98 14.04 -3.94 -7.38
CA TYR A 98 12.92 -3.73 -8.30
C TYR A 98 12.88 -4.79 -9.41
N SER A 99 14.04 -5.08 -10.03
CA SER A 99 14.14 -6.10 -11.09
C SER A 99 13.68 -7.49 -10.65
N TYR A 100 13.94 -7.86 -9.40
CA TYR A 100 13.45 -9.11 -8.82
C TYR A 100 11.94 -9.11 -8.68
N ALA A 101 11.36 -7.99 -8.23
CA ALA A 101 9.94 -7.86 -7.97
C ALA A 101 9.11 -8.03 -9.24
N ILE A 102 9.52 -7.39 -10.34
CA ILE A 102 8.84 -7.46 -11.64
C ILE A 102 9.19 -8.71 -12.45
N HIS A 103 10.11 -9.56 -11.97
CA HIS A 103 10.55 -10.75 -12.70
C HIS A 103 9.36 -11.68 -13.02
N PRO A 104 9.26 -12.28 -14.21
CA PRO A 104 8.11 -13.10 -14.61
C PRO A 104 7.78 -14.28 -13.67
N ASP A 105 8.78 -14.86 -13.02
CA ASP A 105 8.64 -15.96 -12.05
C ASP A 105 8.26 -15.52 -10.62
N VAL A 106 8.22 -14.21 -10.38
CA VAL A 106 7.95 -13.60 -9.06
C VAL A 106 6.69 -12.74 -9.13
N ARG A 107 6.68 -11.69 -9.95
CA ARG A 107 5.57 -10.75 -10.17
C ARG A 107 4.91 -10.27 -8.88
N VAL A 108 5.68 -9.65 -8.01
CA VAL A 108 5.19 -9.06 -6.78
C VAL A 108 5.17 -7.54 -6.87
N ARG A 109 4.21 -6.94 -6.19
CA ARG A 109 4.04 -5.48 -6.19
C ARG A 109 5.02 -4.77 -5.27
N PHE A 110 5.32 -5.37 -4.12
CA PHE A 110 6.15 -4.74 -3.11
C PHE A 110 7.56 -5.35 -3.11
N TYR A 111 8.53 -4.51 -2.82
CA TYR A 111 9.90 -4.92 -2.55
C TYR A 111 10.51 -4.06 -1.44
N ALA A 112 11.48 -4.61 -0.73
CA ALA A 112 12.14 -3.93 0.37
C ALA A 112 13.65 -4.15 0.34
N LEU A 113 14.39 -3.20 0.92
CA LEU A 113 15.81 -3.32 1.16
C LEU A 113 16.12 -3.06 2.62
N CYS A 114 17.12 -3.76 3.14
CA CYS A 114 17.65 -3.49 4.48
C CYS A 114 19.18 -3.58 4.49
N ASN A 115 19.83 -2.55 5.03
CA ASN A 115 21.28 -2.53 5.25
C ASN A 115 21.63 -2.67 6.74
N GLY A 116 20.63 -2.94 7.59
CA GLY A 116 20.79 -2.97 9.04
C GLY A 116 20.74 -1.61 9.73
N ARG A 117 21.02 -0.50 9.03
CA ARG A 117 20.79 0.87 9.52
C ARG A 117 19.41 1.40 9.16
N GLN A 118 18.88 0.96 8.03
CA GLN A 118 17.60 1.37 7.47
C GLN A 118 16.87 0.15 6.91
N LEU A 119 15.55 0.18 7.03
CA LEU A 119 14.61 -0.65 6.30
C LEU A 119 13.79 0.26 5.40
N VAL A 120 13.75 -0.05 4.11
CA VAL A 120 13.04 0.74 3.10
C VAL A 120 12.12 -0.17 2.32
N ALA A 121 10.87 0.23 2.12
CA ALA A 121 9.90 -0.51 1.32
C ALA A 121 9.39 0.35 0.16
N PHE A 122 9.08 -0.29 -0.95
CA PHE A 122 8.69 0.33 -2.21
C PHE A 122 7.49 -0.39 -2.83
N ASP A 123 6.76 0.34 -3.66
CA ASP A 123 5.74 -0.17 -4.59
C ASP A 123 6.30 -0.10 -6.01
N ILE A 124 6.12 -1.14 -6.83
CA ILE A 124 6.57 -1.14 -8.23
C ILE A 124 5.92 -0.05 -9.09
N TYR A 125 4.79 0.52 -8.64
CA TYR A 125 4.09 1.60 -9.33
C TYR A 125 4.55 3.00 -8.90
N GLN A 126 5.46 3.11 -7.92
CA GLN A 126 5.94 4.39 -7.39
C GLN A 126 7.47 4.45 -7.42
N ILE A 127 8.02 5.65 -7.63
CA ILE A 127 9.48 5.89 -7.59
C ILE A 127 9.95 6.09 -6.15
N ASP A 128 9.14 6.82 -5.36
CA ASP A 128 9.46 7.12 -3.98
C ASP A 128 9.11 5.95 -3.03
N PRO A 129 9.86 5.76 -1.94
CA PRO A 129 9.60 4.68 -0.99
C PRO A 129 8.29 4.89 -0.24
N ILE A 130 7.59 3.78 0.04
CA ILE A 130 6.41 3.76 0.92
C ILE A 130 6.80 4.22 2.32
N PHE A 131 7.96 3.74 2.80
CA PHE A 131 8.57 4.23 4.03
C PHE A 131 10.09 4.07 4.00
N VAL A 132 10.76 4.90 4.80
CA VAL A 132 12.17 4.77 5.19
C VAL A 132 12.23 4.79 6.71
N VAL A 133 12.61 3.68 7.34
CA VAL A 133 12.69 3.55 8.80
C VAL A 133 14.13 3.26 9.20
N LYS A 134 14.71 4.07 10.09
CA LYS A 134 16.01 3.77 10.69
C LYS A 134 15.87 2.63 11.69
N PHE A 135 16.92 1.86 11.89
CA PHE A 135 16.92 0.72 12.82
C PHE A 135 16.50 1.11 14.24
N ALA A 136 17.02 2.24 14.74
CA ALA A 136 16.64 2.79 16.05
C ALA A 136 15.13 3.12 16.17
N ASP A 137 14.47 3.41 15.06
CA ASP A 137 13.06 3.81 15.02
C ASP A 137 12.11 2.63 14.78
N ILE A 138 12.63 1.42 14.48
CA ILE A 138 11.82 0.24 14.11
C ILE A 138 10.72 -0.05 15.15
N GLU A 139 11.02 0.02 16.44
CA GLU A 139 10.03 -0.27 17.48
C GLU A 139 8.92 0.79 17.48
N SER A 140 9.28 2.07 17.43
CA SER A 140 8.32 3.18 17.40
C SER A 140 7.48 3.23 16.11
N LYS A 141 8.02 2.69 15.01
CA LYS A 141 7.39 2.63 13.69
C LYS A 141 6.88 1.24 13.33
N TRP A 142 6.79 0.33 14.30
CA TRP A 142 6.49 -1.07 14.05
C TRP A 142 5.14 -1.26 13.34
N GLU A 143 4.11 -0.49 13.71
CA GLU A 143 2.80 -0.59 13.07
C GLU A 143 2.83 -0.17 11.59
N VAL A 144 3.70 0.75 11.18
CA VAL A 144 3.89 1.12 9.76
C VAL A 144 4.61 -0.02 9.02
N ILE A 145 5.64 -0.61 9.62
CA ILE A 145 6.34 -1.76 9.03
C ILE A 145 5.37 -2.93 8.86
N LYS A 146 4.59 -3.24 9.89
CA LYS A 146 3.59 -4.30 9.89
C LYS A 146 2.44 -4.00 8.91
N SER A 147 2.03 -2.74 8.77
CA SER A 147 0.95 -2.37 7.85
C SER A 147 1.31 -2.68 6.39
N VAL A 148 2.59 -2.57 6.04
CA VAL A 148 3.09 -2.79 4.67
C VAL A 148 3.65 -4.18 4.45
N LEU A 149 4.44 -4.72 5.40
CA LEU A 149 5.23 -5.94 5.19
C LEU A 149 4.65 -7.21 5.83
N SER A 150 3.50 -7.16 6.52
CA SER A 150 2.92 -8.39 7.09
C SER A 150 2.28 -9.27 6.01
N PRO A 151 2.31 -10.62 6.15
CA PRO A 151 1.73 -11.53 5.16
C PRO A 151 0.26 -11.20 4.84
N ARG A 152 -0.55 -10.94 5.89
CA ARG A 152 -1.97 -10.61 5.74
C ARG A 152 -2.20 -9.37 4.88
N ASN A 153 -1.42 -8.31 5.11
CA ASN A 153 -1.63 -7.05 4.42
C ASN A 153 -1.08 -7.09 3.00
N ILE A 154 0.03 -7.79 2.77
CA ILE A 154 0.54 -7.97 1.41
C ILE A 154 -0.40 -8.86 0.59
N ALA A 155 -0.90 -9.96 1.14
CA ALA A 155 -1.90 -10.79 0.46
C ALA A 155 -3.13 -9.94 0.08
N PHE A 156 -3.64 -9.17 1.04
CA PHE A 156 -4.76 -8.24 0.82
C PHE A 156 -4.45 -7.19 -0.27
N ALA A 157 -3.28 -6.58 -0.26
CA ALA A 157 -2.87 -5.56 -1.22
C ALA A 157 -2.42 -6.12 -2.59
N ALA A 158 -2.08 -7.41 -2.66
CA ALA A 158 -1.82 -8.13 -3.91
C ALA A 158 -3.11 -8.61 -4.57
N GLU A 159 -4.16 -8.89 -3.79
CA GLU A 159 -5.49 -9.25 -4.27
C GLU A 159 -6.35 -8.04 -4.65
N ARG A 160 -6.11 -6.89 -4.02
CA ARG A 160 -6.72 -5.62 -4.41
C ARG A 160 -5.81 -4.86 -5.36
N TYR A 161 -6.19 -4.84 -6.64
CA TYR A 161 -5.90 -3.67 -7.46
C TYR A 161 -6.51 -2.46 -6.73
N PHE A 162 -5.71 -1.42 -6.46
CA PHE A 162 -6.31 -0.16 -6.03
C PHE A 162 -7.28 0.25 -7.14
N ALA A 163 -8.56 0.37 -6.78
CA ALA A 163 -9.55 0.84 -7.71
C ALA A 163 -9.14 2.27 -8.11
N PRO A 164 -8.95 2.58 -9.39
CA PRO A 164 -8.64 3.94 -9.83
C PRO A 164 -9.66 4.94 -9.30
N ASP A 165 -9.22 6.17 -9.06
CA ASP A 165 -10.11 7.25 -8.63
C ASP A 165 -11.14 7.56 -9.72
N PHE A 166 -12.42 7.53 -9.35
CA PHE A 166 -13.54 7.78 -10.24
C PHE A 166 -13.51 9.23 -10.79
N GLY A 167 -13.19 10.21 -9.95
CA GLY A 167 -13.16 11.61 -10.35
C GLY A 167 -12.07 11.90 -11.39
N VAL A 168 -10.91 11.27 -11.26
CA VAL A 168 -9.85 11.31 -12.28
C VAL A 168 -10.32 10.65 -13.58
N ALA A 169 -11.04 9.53 -13.50
CA ALA A 169 -11.55 8.84 -14.68
C ALA A 169 -12.54 9.71 -15.47
N ILE A 170 -13.49 10.37 -14.80
CA ILE A 170 -14.44 11.27 -15.49
C ILE A 170 -13.76 12.52 -16.05
N ILE A 171 -12.75 13.09 -15.38
CA ILE A 171 -11.97 14.19 -15.98
C ILE A 171 -11.27 13.73 -17.26
N LYS A 172 -10.68 12.52 -17.26
CA LYS A 172 -10.06 11.93 -18.46
C LYS A 172 -11.07 11.67 -19.58
N MET A 173 -12.36 11.55 -19.28
CA MET A 173 -13.44 11.43 -20.26
C MET A 173 -13.89 12.79 -20.83
N GLY A 174 -13.35 13.90 -20.33
CA GLY A 174 -13.60 15.25 -20.84
C GLY A 174 -14.47 16.14 -19.96
N PHE A 175 -14.86 15.68 -18.76
CA PHE A 175 -15.58 16.51 -17.80
C PHE A 175 -14.64 17.48 -17.06
N ALA A 176 -15.15 18.62 -16.63
CA ALA A 176 -14.39 19.67 -15.95
C ALA A 176 -14.78 19.79 -14.47
N PRO A 177 -13.85 20.23 -13.59
CA PRO A 177 -14.21 20.67 -12.25
C PRO A 177 -15.34 21.70 -12.28
N GLY A 178 -16.38 21.46 -11.49
CA GLY A 178 -17.60 22.26 -11.43
C GLY A 178 -18.77 21.68 -12.22
N ASP A 179 -18.56 20.74 -13.13
CA ASP A 179 -19.65 20.04 -13.82
C ASP A 179 -20.48 19.23 -12.83
N SER A 180 -21.80 19.24 -13.00
CA SER A 180 -22.70 18.43 -12.17
C SER A 180 -22.69 16.97 -12.60
N TRP A 181 -22.77 16.08 -11.63
CA TRP A 181 -22.91 14.63 -11.84
C TRP A 181 -23.95 14.06 -10.88
N LEU A 182 -24.88 13.27 -11.42
CA LEU A 182 -25.93 12.61 -10.65
C LEU A 182 -25.53 11.17 -10.35
N PHE A 183 -25.59 10.79 -9.08
CA PHE A 183 -25.36 9.42 -8.63
C PHE A 183 -26.67 8.79 -8.17
N PRO A 184 -27.31 7.94 -9.00
CA PRO A 184 -28.46 7.17 -8.56
C PRO A 184 -27.97 6.07 -7.61
N PHE A 185 -28.50 6.05 -6.38
CA PHE A 185 -28.24 5.02 -5.37
C PHE A 185 -26.75 4.83 -4.99
N GLY A 186 -26.07 5.94 -4.66
CA GLY A 186 -24.76 5.87 -4.01
C GLY A 186 -24.83 5.00 -2.76
N LYS A 187 -23.98 3.97 -2.70
CA LYS A 187 -23.93 2.98 -1.63
C LYS A 187 -22.73 3.23 -0.72
N PHE A 188 -22.96 3.96 0.36
CA PHE A 188 -21.90 4.36 1.28
C PHE A 188 -21.76 3.37 2.43
N SER A 189 -20.57 2.80 2.55
CA SER A 189 -20.20 1.90 3.65
C SER A 189 -18.98 2.37 4.44
N GLU A 190 -18.27 3.38 3.93
CA GLU A 190 -17.02 3.89 4.49
C GLU A 190 -17.13 5.42 4.58
N ILE A 191 -16.81 5.96 5.76
CA ILE A 191 -16.97 7.37 6.10
C ILE A 191 -15.69 7.82 6.79
N LEU A 192 -15.05 8.86 6.27
CA LEU A 192 -13.93 9.52 6.93
C LEU A 192 -14.38 10.90 7.42
N GLN A 193 -14.14 11.19 8.70
CA GLN A 193 -14.16 12.58 9.16
C GLN A 193 -12.77 13.18 8.91
N ILE A 194 -12.67 14.12 7.98
CA ILE A 194 -11.40 14.82 7.73
C ILE A 194 -11.19 15.86 8.82
N GLU A 195 -12.18 16.74 9.01
CA GLU A 195 -12.17 17.82 10.01
C GLU A 195 -13.57 17.98 10.63
N ASP A 196 -13.77 19.00 11.48
CA ASP A 196 -15.04 19.20 12.16
C ASP A 196 -16.21 19.49 11.21
N ASP A 197 -16.00 20.07 10.04
CA ASP A 197 -17.06 20.39 9.08
C ASP A 197 -16.85 19.75 7.69
N LEU A 198 -15.96 18.77 7.60
CA LEU A 198 -15.65 18.08 6.36
C LEU A 198 -15.60 16.57 6.56
N PHE A 199 -16.47 15.88 5.83
CA PHE A 199 -16.54 14.43 5.78
C PHE A 199 -16.34 13.97 4.34
N SER A 200 -15.73 12.80 4.16
CA SER A 200 -15.68 12.11 2.87
C SER A 200 -16.38 10.77 2.99
N LEU A 201 -17.34 10.52 2.10
CA LEU A 201 -18.00 9.23 1.93
C LEU A 201 -17.37 8.50 0.76
N TYR A 202 -17.26 7.17 0.83
CA TYR A 202 -16.71 6.38 -0.27
C TYR A 202 -17.71 5.37 -0.81
N ALA A 203 -17.73 5.25 -2.13
CA ALA A 203 -18.52 4.26 -2.85
C ALA A 203 -17.77 3.79 -4.11
N ASN A 204 -17.99 2.53 -4.48
CA ASN A 204 -17.39 1.96 -5.69
C ASN A 204 -18.37 2.09 -6.86
N PHE A 205 -17.85 2.47 -8.03
CA PHE A 205 -18.61 2.57 -9.27
C PHE A 205 -17.83 1.93 -10.40
N GLN A 206 -18.54 1.27 -11.32
CA GLN A 206 -17.91 0.63 -12.47
C GLN A 206 -17.98 1.53 -13.70
N ILE A 207 -16.84 1.77 -14.35
CA ILE A 207 -16.79 2.38 -15.69
C ILE A 207 -16.06 1.43 -16.63
N SER A 208 -16.71 1.04 -17.73
CA SER A 208 -16.14 0.14 -18.74
C SER A 208 -15.49 -1.12 -18.13
N GLU A 209 -16.23 -1.80 -17.24
CA GLU A 209 -15.82 -3.01 -16.52
C GLU A 209 -14.74 -2.84 -15.45
N ILE A 210 -14.18 -1.64 -15.27
CA ILE A 210 -13.20 -1.33 -14.23
C ILE A 210 -13.92 -0.73 -13.02
N ASP A 211 -13.73 -1.34 -11.86
CA ASP A 211 -14.18 -0.77 -10.58
C ASP A 211 -13.31 0.44 -10.22
N HIS A 212 -13.96 1.55 -9.91
CA HIS A 212 -13.36 2.79 -9.46
C HIS A 212 -13.85 3.12 -8.06
N LEU A 213 -12.99 3.71 -7.24
CA LEU A 213 -13.37 4.27 -5.95
C LEU A 213 -13.71 5.75 -6.15
N ALA A 214 -14.90 6.16 -5.71
CA ALA A 214 -15.31 7.55 -5.69
C ALA A 214 -15.29 8.07 -4.25
N SER A 215 -14.71 9.26 -4.06
CA SER A 215 -14.75 10.01 -2.81
C SER A 215 -15.77 11.14 -2.93
N PHE A 216 -16.58 11.35 -1.89
CA PHE A 216 -17.65 12.34 -1.85
C PHE A 216 -17.49 13.25 -0.64
N ASP A 217 -17.05 14.47 -0.88
CA ASP A 217 -16.86 15.47 0.15
C ASP A 217 -18.18 16.17 0.47
N VAL A 218 -18.45 16.30 1.77
CA VAL A 218 -19.73 16.79 2.27
C VAL A 218 -19.56 17.57 3.57
N SER A 219 -20.32 18.65 3.70
CA SER A 219 -20.37 19.44 4.94
C SER A 219 -21.11 18.69 6.05
N ARG A 220 -20.96 19.13 7.31
CA ARG A 220 -21.65 18.51 8.44
C ARG A 220 -23.16 18.46 8.26
N ASP A 221 -23.77 19.55 7.79
CA ASP A 221 -25.22 19.63 7.67
C ASP A 221 -25.78 18.59 6.69
N ILE A 222 -25.20 18.51 5.48
CA ILE A 222 -25.61 17.53 4.47
C ILE A 222 -25.25 16.12 4.92
N PHE A 223 -24.12 15.93 5.61
CA PHE A 223 -23.76 14.63 6.18
C PHE A 223 -24.82 14.13 7.18
N MET A 224 -25.32 15.01 8.05
CA MET A 224 -26.39 14.66 8.99
C MET A 224 -27.70 14.33 8.28
N ASP A 225 -28.01 14.99 7.16
CA ASP A 225 -29.14 14.65 6.29
C ASP A 225 -28.96 13.26 5.66
N ILE A 226 -27.77 12.93 5.17
CA ILE A 226 -27.45 11.60 4.64
C ILE A 226 -27.63 10.51 5.71
N LEU A 227 -27.17 10.77 6.94
CA LEU A 227 -27.37 9.85 8.06
C LEU A 227 -28.85 9.65 8.44
N SER A 228 -29.73 10.55 8.00
CA SER A 228 -31.17 10.41 8.21
C SER A 228 -31.77 9.22 7.44
N PHE A 229 -31.13 8.81 6.34
CA PHE A 229 -31.55 7.69 5.48
C PHE A 229 -31.14 6.31 6.00
N THR A 230 -30.49 6.23 7.17
CA THR A 230 -30.21 4.96 7.83
C THR A 230 -30.94 4.84 9.17
N ASP A 231 -31.06 3.61 9.66
CA ASP A 231 -31.75 3.30 10.90
C ASP A 231 -31.00 3.86 12.14
N LYS A 232 -31.73 3.95 13.25
CA LYS A 232 -31.25 4.57 14.49
C LYS A 232 -30.04 3.84 15.09
N GLU A 233 -29.93 2.53 14.91
CA GLU A 233 -28.81 1.75 15.45
C GLU A 233 -27.54 2.00 14.64
N ASN A 234 -27.64 1.92 13.31
CA ASN A 234 -26.52 2.20 12.41
C ASN A 234 -26.03 3.64 12.59
N ARG A 235 -26.95 4.61 12.67
CA ARG A 235 -26.60 6.03 12.93
C ARG A 235 -25.85 6.21 14.24
N LYS A 236 -26.32 5.59 15.34
CA LYS A 236 -25.62 5.66 16.63
C LYS A 236 -24.24 5.02 16.57
N SER A 237 -24.11 3.89 15.87
CA SER A 237 -22.85 3.17 15.69
C SER A 237 -21.83 4.03 14.94
N ILE A 238 -22.25 4.69 13.85
CA ILE A 238 -21.42 5.63 13.08
C ILE A 238 -21.01 6.81 13.95
N MET A 239 -21.96 7.52 14.56
CA MET A 239 -21.69 8.73 15.36
C MET A 239 -20.77 8.49 16.54
N ARG A 240 -20.80 7.29 17.15
CA ARG A 240 -19.91 6.91 18.25
C ARG A 240 -18.45 6.73 17.80
N GLN A 241 -18.26 6.32 16.53
CA GLN A 241 -16.94 5.98 15.98
C GLN A 241 -16.29 7.17 15.27
N LEU A 242 -17.06 8.15 14.81
CA LEU A 242 -16.56 9.34 14.14
C LEU A 242 -15.59 10.12 15.03
N LYS A 243 -14.37 10.26 14.54
CA LYS A 243 -13.30 11.10 15.08
C LYS A 243 -12.47 11.60 13.89
N PRO A 244 -11.92 12.83 13.95
CA PRO A 244 -11.02 13.31 12.90
C PRO A 244 -9.90 12.32 12.58
N GLY A 245 -9.71 12.02 11.30
CA GLY A 245 -8.72 11.08 10.79
C GLY A 245 -9.08 9.59 10.90
N ALA A 246 -10.25 9.24 11.43
CA ALA A 246 -10.71 7.85 11.53
C ALA A 246 -11.69 7.50 10.41
N ILE A 247 -11.42 6.37 9.73
CA ILE A 247 -12.38 5.73 8.83
C ILE A 247 -13.36 4.92 9.67
N VAL A 248 -14.65 5.15 9.46
CA VAL A 248 -15.77 4.46 10.07
C VAL A 248 -16.44 3.59 9.02
N TYR A 249 -16.59 2.30 9.36
CA TYR A 249 -17.35 1.35 8.55
C TYR A 249 -18.78 1.25 9.07
N THR A 250 -19.76 1.46 8.20
CA THR A 250 -21.18 1.32 8.56
C THR A 250 -21.54 -0.15 8.73
N GLU A 251 -22.42 -0.49 9.67
CA GLU A 251 -22.94 -1.87 9.81
C GLU A 251 -23.83 -2.25 8.63
N ARG A 252 -24.53 -1.25 8.07
CA ARG A 252 -25.39 -1.37 6.90
C ARG A 252 -25.13 -0.18 5.97
N PRO A 253 -25.05 -0.42 4.64
CA PRO A 253 -24.80 0.66 3.69
C PRO A 253 -25.93 1.68 3.70
N ILE A 254 -25.56 2.95 3.55
CA ILE A 254 -26.50 4.05 3.35
C ILE A 254 -26.71 4.22 1.84
N LEU A 255 -27.97 4.11 1.39
CA LEU A 255 -28.35 4.24 -0.01
C LEU A 255 -29.04 5.59 -0.22
N VAL A 256 -28.43 6.47 -1.01
CA VAL A 256 -28.96 7.80 -1.31
C VAL A 256 -28.71 8.18 -2.77
N CYS A 257 -29.64 8.93 -3.36
CA CYS A 257 -29.40 9.58 -4.65
C CYS A 257 -28.80 10.96 -4.37
N LEU A 258 -27.76 11.33 -5.11
CA LEU A 258 -27.00 12.56 -4.83
C LEU A 258 -26.81 13.36 -6.11
N GLU A 259 -27.00 14.68 -6.00
CA GLU A 259 -26.41 15.62 -6.94
C GLU A 259 -25.05 16.06 -6.41
N THR A 260 -24.04 15.93 -7.27
CA THR A 260 -22.66 16.30 -6.95
C THR A 260 -22.12 17.25 -7.99
N VAL A 261 -21.04 17.95 -7.65
CA VAL A 261 -20.19 18.62 -8.63
C VAL A 261 -18.79 18.04 -8.58
N ILE A 262 -18.14 17.96 -9.74
CA ILE A 262 -16.76 17.49 -9.82
C ILE A 262 -15.85 18.49 -9.10
N GLY A 263 -15.11 18.01 -8.11
CA GLY A 263 -14.14 18.81 -7.37
C GLY A 263 -12.88 19.11 -8.19
N LYS A 264 -11.91 19.74 -7.54
CA LYS A 264 -10.59 19.98 -8.14
C LYS A 264 -9.67 18.78 -7.86
N PRO A 265 -8.69 18.51 -8.72
CA PRO A 265 -7.63 17.55 -8.41
C PRO A 265 -6.95 17.92 -7.09
N THR A 266 -6.91 16.96 -6.17
CA THR A 266 -6.36 17.08 -4.83
C THR A 266 -5.20 16.12 -4.67
N GLN A 267 -4.07 16.63 -4.17
CA GLN A 267 -2.90 15.81 -3.89
C GLN A 267 -3.10 15.05 -2.57
N GLY A 268 -3.29 13.73 -2.67
CA GLY A 268 -3.21 12.82 -1.54
C GLY A 268 -1.76 12.47 -1.19
N GLN A 269 -1.58 11.57 -0.23
CA GLN A 269 -0.25 11.16 0.22
C GLN A 269 0.56 10.44 -0.87
N GLN A 270 -0.12 9.65 -1.72
CA GLN A 270 0.52 8.81 -2.74
C GLN A 270 0.00 9.05 -4.16
N GLU A 271 -1.20 9.62 -4.30
CA GLU A 271 -1.83 9.82 -5.60
C GLU A 271 -2.63 11.12 -5.62
N VAL A 272 -2.89 11.60 -6.83
CA VAL A 272 -3.86 12.67 -7.08
C VAL A 272 -5.23 12.00 -7.22
N PHE A 273 -6.22 12.53 -6.51
CA PHE A 273 -7.62 12.11 -6.62
C PHE A 273 -8.51 13.33 -6.85
N VAL A 274 -9.75 13.13 -7.28
CA VAL A 274 -10.70 14.21 -7.52
C VAL A 274 -11.98 13.90 -6.72
N PRO A 275 -12.23 14.59 -5.60
CA PRO A 275 -13.45 14.37 -4.83
C PRO A 275 -14.67 14.93 -5.56
N LEU A 276 -15.81 14.29 -5.36
CA LEU A 276 -17.11 14.79 -5.77
C LEU A 276 -17.72 15.57 -4.62
N ILE A 277 -18.17 16.79 -4.84
CA ILE A 277 -18.72 17.64 -3.78
C ILE A 277 -20.24 17.49 -3.79
N ILE A 278 -20.81 16.96 -2.71
CA ILE A 278 -22.27 16.81 -2.58
C ILE A 278 -22.91 18.19 -2.44
N LYS A 279 -23.91 18.49 -3.28
CA LYS A 279 -24.63 19.77 -3.26
C LYS A 279 -25.98 19.69 -2.55
N ARG A 280 -26.75 18.62 -2.77
CA ARG A 280 -27.94 18.23 -2.00
C ARG A 280 -28.50 16.90 -2.49
#